data_AF-A0A8J6UR83-F1
#
_entry.id   AF-A0A8J6UR83-F1
#
_cell.length_a   1.000
_cell.length_b   1.000
_cell.length_c   1.000
_cell.angle_alpha   90.00
_cell.angle_beta   90.00
_cell.angle_gamma   90.00
#
_symmetry.space_group_name_H-M   'P 1'
#
loop_
_entity.id
_entity.type
_entity.pdbx_description
1 polymer ?
#
loop_
_entity_poly.entity_id
_entity_poly.type
_entity_poly.pdbx_seq_one_letter_code
_entity_poly.pdbx_strand_id
1 'polypeptide(L)' 'MPIITLDGPPLSLDKKRLLTNELTSLAARAYDLPESTIIIMLRENTPDQVAVGGILIADR' A
#
# COMPACT_ATOMS: atom_id res chain seq x y z
N MET A 1 0.57 -0.21 17.88
CA MET A 1 1.31 -0.17 16.61
C MET A 1 0.42 -0.68 15.48
N PRO A 2 -0.38 0.20 14.86
CA PRO A 2 -1.17 -0.13 13.69
C PRO A 2 -0.29 -0.50 12.48
N ILE A 3 -0.74 -1.48 11.69
CA ILE A 3 -0.09 -1.89 10.44
C ILE A 3 -1.08 -1.69 9.30
N ILE A 4 -0.68 -0.98 8.25
CA ILE A 4 -1.44 -0.81 7.02
C ILE A 4 -0.68 -1.56 5.92
N THR A 5 -1.33 -2.55 5.30
CA THR A 5 -0.81 -3.26 4.13
C THR A 5 -1.56 -2.81 2.89
N LEU A 6 -0.83 -2.41 1.86
CA LEU A 6 -1.39 -2.04 0.56
C LEU A 6 -0.89 -3.04 -0.49
N ASP A 7 -1.80 -3.82 -1.05
CA ASP A 7 -1.56 -4.67 -2.22
C ASP A 7 -1.99 -3.93 -3.49
N GLY A 8 -1.09 -3.83 -4.47
CA GLY A 8 -1.37 -3.11 -5.71
C GLY A 8 -0.31 -3.28 -6.79
N PRO A 9 -0.44 -2.60 -7.94
CA PRO A 9 0.58 -2.61 -8.99
C PRO A 9 1.85 -1.87 -8.56
N PRO A 10 2.99 -2.09 -9.26
CA PRO A 10 4.22 -1.37 -8.98
C PRO A 10 4.07 0.16 -9.12
N LEU A 11 4.75 0.89 -8.25
CA LEU A 11 4.77 2.35 -8.20
C LEU A 11 6.19 2.89 -8.34
N SER A 12 6.32 4.13 -8.83
CA SER A 12 7.58 4.87 -8.75
C SER A 12 7.91 5.20 -7.30
N LEU A 13 9.20 5.38 -6.99
CA LEU A 13 9.67 5.69 -5.64
C LEU A 13 9.01 6.93 -5.05
N ASP A 14 8.80 7.98 -5.85
CA ASP A 14 8.15 9.22 -5.38
C ASP A 14 6.67 9.01 -5.03
N LYS A 15 5.95 8.15 -5.77
CA LYS A 15 4.57 7.79 -5.42
C LYS A 15 4.52 6.95 -4.14
N LYS A 16 5.50 6.06 -3.92
CA LYS A 16 5.62 5.32 -2.65
C LYS A 16 5.82 6.28 -1.49
N ARG A 17 6.73 7.25 -1.61
CA ARG A 17 6.97 8.29 -0.60
C ARG A 17 5.70 9.05 -0.24
N LEU A 18 4.99 9.53 -1.26
CA LEU A 18 3.71 10.23 -1.10
C LEU A 18 2.71 9.36 -0.32
N LEU A 19 2.46 8.13 -0.76
CA LEU A 19 1.52 7.22 -0.10
C LEU A 19 1.91 6.95 1.35
N THR A 20 3.17 6.62 1.61
CA THR A 20 3.62 6.32 2.97
C THR A 20 3.47 7.51 3.91
N ASN A 21 3.71 8.74 3.44
CA ASN A 21 3.59 9.95 4.25
C ASN A 21 2.12 10.24 4.59
N GLU A 22 1.27 10.32 3.56
CA GLU A 22 -0.14 10.67 3.71
C GLU A 22 -0.91 9.64 4.55
N LEU A 23 -0.67 8.34 4.33
CA LEU A 23 -1.31 7.27 5.09
C LEU A 23 -0.85 7.25 6.54
N THR A 24 0.45 7.48 6.79
CA THR A 24 0.98 7.55 8.16
C THR A 24 0.33 8.69 8.92
N SER A 25 0.29 9.88 8.33
CA SER A 25 -0.25 11.06 8.99
C SER A 25 -1.76 10.94 9.23
N LEU A 26 -2.51 10.39 8.27
CA LEU A 26 -3.93 10.11 8.43
C LEU A 26 -4.20 9.12 9.57
N ALA A 27 -3.49 8.00 9.58
CA ALA A 27 -3.68 6.95 10.57
C ALA A 27 -3.28 7.41 11.98
N ALA A 28 -2.15 8.11 12.12
CA ALA A 28 -1.71 8.68 13.38
C ALA A 28 -2.78 9.61 13.99
N ARG A 29 -3.36 10.51 13.18
CA ARG A 29 -4.47 11.38 13.61
C ARG A 29 -5.73 10.60 13.99
N ALA A 30 -6.10 9.58 13.22
CA ALA A 30 -7.31 8.79 13.47
C ALA A 30 -7.21 7.95 14.75
N TYR A 31 -6.01 7.45 15.08
CA TYR A 31 -5.75 6.64 16.27
C TYR A 31 -5.31 7.46 17.50
N ASP A 32 -5.06 8.76 17.37
CA ASP A 32 -4.43 9.61 18.39
C ASP A 32 -3.10 9.03 18.90
N LEU A 33 -2.23 8.63 17.96
CA LEU A 33 -0.93 8.02 18.24
C LEU A 33 0.21 8.76 17.51
N PRO A 34 1.46 8.70 18.01
CA PRO A 34 2.61 9.22 17.27
C PRO A 34 2.78 8.52 15.91
N GLU A 35 3.17 9.28 14.89
CA GLU A 35 3.42 8.75 13.53
C GLU A 35 4.45 7.61 13.51
N SER A 36 5.45 7.66 14.40
CA SER A 36 6.47 6.62 14.55
C SER A 36 5.92 5.24 14.97
N THR A 37 4.65 5.16 15.36
CA THR A 37 3.98 3.90 15.72
C THR A 37 3.19 3.27 14.57
N ILE A 38 3.06 3.98 13.45
CA ILE A 38 2.35 3.51 12.26
C ILE A 38 3.33 2.80 11.32
N ILE A 39 2.98 1.60 10.89
CA ILE A 39 3.78 0.81 9.96
C ILE A 39 3.03 0.68 8.65
N ILE A 40 3.68 1.04 7.53
CA ILE A 40 3.14 0.86 6.17
C ILE A 40 3.93 -0.23 5.46
N MET A 41 3.22 -1.22 4.91
CA MET A 41 3.79 -2.26 4.05
C MET A 41 3.19 -2.17 2.66
N LEU A 42 4.03 -1.93 1.65
CA LEU A 42 3.61 -1.93 0.25
C LEU A 42 3.95 -3.30 -0.36
N ARG A 43 2.97 -3.96 -0.96
CA ARG A 43 3.10 -5.22 -1.69
C ARG A 43 2.74 -4.98 -3.15
N GLU A 44 3.74 -5.09 -4.00
CA GLU A 44 3.61 -4.80 -5.43
C GLU A 44 3.51 -6.09 -6.20
N ASN A 45 2.40 -6.25 -6.93
CA ASN A 45 2.12 -7.41 -7.75
C ASN A 45 2.02 -6.96 -9.22
N THR A 46 2.72 -7.64 -10.11
CA THR A 46 2.62 -7.41 -11.56
C THR A 46 1.34 -8.06 -12.13
N PRO A 47 0.89 -7.67 -13.34
CA PRO A 47 -0.33 -8.21 -13.94
C PRO A 47 -0.38 -9.74 -14.10
N ASP A 48 0.78 -10.41 -14.20
CA ASP A 48 0.95 -11.86 -14.29
C ASP A 48 0.91 -12.57 -12.92
N GLN A 49 0.80 -11.81 -11.82
CA GLN A 49 0.71 -12.32 -10.45
C GLN A 49 -0.70 -12.19 -9.87
N VAL A 50 -1.62 -11.52 -10.58
CA VAL A 50 -2.98 -11.22 -10.09
C VAL A 50 -4.01 -11.71 -11.08
N ALA A 51 -5.01 -12.45 -10.61
CA ALA A 51 -6.13 -12.91 -11.42
C ALA A 51 -7.47 -12.37 -10.91
N VAL A 52 -8.40 -12.10 -11.83
CA VAL A 52 -9.79 -11.74 -11.51
C VAL A 52 -10.72 -12.65 -12.29
N GLY A 53 -11.51 -13.45 -11.57
CA GLY A 53 -12.40 -14.45 -12.18
C GLY A 53 -11.66 -15.62 -12.83
N GLY A 54 -10.47 -15.96 -12.32
CA GLY A 54 -9.65 -17.05 -12.84
C GLY A 54 -8.80 -16.69 -14.07
N ILE A 55 -8.80 -15.43 -14.51
CA ILE A 55 -7.99 -14.93 -15.64
C ILE A 55 -6.96 -13.95 -15.10
N LEU A 56 -5.68 -14.14 -15.44
CA LEU A 56 -4.61 -13.20 -15.06
C LEU A 56 -4.88 -11.83 -15.67
N ILE A 57 -4.52 -10.75 -14.97
CA ILE A 57 -4.64 -9.39 -15.51
C ILE A 57 -3.75 -9.24 -16.76
N ALA A 58 -2.63 -9.96 -16.83
CA ALA A 58 -1.77 -10.03 -18.02
C ALA A 58 -2.45 -10.63 -19.27
N ASP A 59 -3.52 -11.42 -19.09
CA ASP A 59 -4.26 -12.08 -20.19
C ASP A 59 -5.48 -11.26 -20.66
N ARG A 60 -5.69 -10.06 -20.10
CA ARG A 60 -6.82 -9.17 -20.44
C ARG A 60 -6.47 -8.12 -21.48
#